data_AF-A0AAV5TYB5-F1
#
_entry.id   AF-A0AAV5TYB5-F1
#
_cell.length_a   1.000
_cell.length_b   1.000
_cell.length_c   1.000
_cell.angle_alpha   90.00
_cell.angle_beta   90.00
_cell.angle_gamma   90.00
#
_symmetry.space_group_name_H-M   'P 1'
#
loop_
_entity.id
_entity.type
_entity.pdbx_description
1 polymer ?
#
loop_
_entity_poly.entity_id
_entity_poly.type
_entity_poly.pdbx_seq_one_letter_code
_entity_poly.pdbx_strand_id
1 'polypeptide(L)'
;SFEEFRVAMDHWMSRTYQLFRIASSEKLNHCEPTVNDSICYRYAVFHCIHYGKPRKRGDGQRPNQNYLPCGCTATIRINYCHTEKCLKITTFKIEHSNHAISPRSFAELQKKLK
;
A
#
# COMPACT_ATOMS: atom_id res chain seq x y z
N SER A 1 -12.61 -10.29 -6.22
CA SER A 1 -12.51 -8.98 -6.90
C SER A 1 -11.42 -8.12 -6.28
N PHE A 2 -11.05 -6.96 -6.88
CA PHE A 2 -10.11 -6.03 -6.22
C PHE A 2 -10.71 -5.42 -4.94
N GLU A 3 -12.02 -5.18 -4.93
CA GLU A 3 -12.72 -4.61 -3.78
C GLU A 3 -12.72 -5.56 -2.57
N GLU A 4 -12.96 -6.86 -2.79
CA GLU A 4 -12.80 -7.88 -1.75
C GLU A 4 -11.38 -7.89 -1.17
N PHE A 5 -10.36 -7.81 -2.03
CA PHE A 5 -8.97 -7.71 -1.57
C PHE A 5 -8.73 -6.47 -0.72
N ARG A 6 -9.27 -5.31 -1.13
CA ARG A 6 -9.16 -4.06 -0.39
C ARG A 6 -9.78 -4.17 1.01
N VAL A 7 -10.99 -4.72 1.10
CA VAL A 7 -11.69 -4.94 2.38
C VAL A 7 -10.91 -5.91 3.28
N ALA A 8 -10.44 -7.03 2.72
CA ALA A 8 -9.62 -7.99 3.46
C ALA A 8 -8.30 -7.37 3.95
N MET A 9 -7.67 -6.53 3.11
CA MET A 9 -6.45 -5.81 3.45
C MET A 9 -6.68 -4.79 4.56
N ASP A 10 -7.78 -4.03 4.53
CA ASP A 10 -8.15 -3.08 5.59
C ASP A 10 -8.39 -3.82 6.94
N HIS A 11 -9.07 -4.96 6.91
CA HIS A 11 -9.24 -5.80 8.10
C HIS A 11 -7.91 -6.35 8.62
N TRP A 12 -7.03 -6.81 7.73
CA TRP A 12 -5.71 -7.29 8.12
C TRP A 12 -4.84 -6.17 8.71
N MET A 13 -4.85 -4.99 8.11
CA MET A 13 -4.14 -3.80 8.59
C MET A 13 -4.62 -3.37 9.98
N SER A 14 -5.93 -3.38 10.23
CA SER A 14 -6.48 -3.04 11.55
C SER A 14 -6.14 -4.05 12.65
N ARG A 15 -5.98 -5.34 12.31
CA ARG A 15 -5.56 -6.38 13.26
C ARG A 15 -4.07 -6.37 13.56
N THR A 16 -3.25 -6.05 12.54
CA THR A 16 -1.78 -6.06 12.66
C THR A 16 -1.21 -4.68 13.01
N TYR A 17 -2.05 -3.65 13.02
CA TYR A 17 -1.70 -2.24 13.21
C TYR A 17 -0.71 -1.70 12.17
N GLN A 18 -0.57 -2.39 11.04
CA GLN A 18 0.28 -1.99 9.94
C GLN A 18 -0.52 -1.16 8.96
N LEU A 19 0.04 -0.06 8.48
CA LEU A 19 -0.65 0.82 7.55
C LEU A 19 0.11 0.90 6.23
N PHE A 20 -0.52 0.35 5.20
CA PHE A 20 -0.07 0.39 3.82
C PHE A 20 -0.94 1.33 3.00
N ARG A 21 -0.32 2.00 2.02
CA ARG A 21 -0.99 2.87 1.05
C ARG A 21 -0.62 2.43 -0.36
N ILE A 22 -1.51 2.67 -1.32
CA ILE A 22 -1.21 2.43 -2.73
C ILE A 22 -0.10 3.41 -3.15
N ALA A 23 1.01 2.85 -3.63
CA ALA A 23 2.17 3.60 -4.11
C ALA A 23 2.19 3.72 -5.62
N SER A 24 1.77 2.66 -6.32
CA SER A 24 1.65 2.61 -7.77
C SER A 24 0.62 1.54 -8.14
N SER A 25 -0.17 1.79 -9.17
CA SER A 25 -1.07 0.81 -9.74
C SER A 25 -1.16 1.01 -11.25
N GLU A 26 -1.38 -0.07 -11.97
CA GLU A 26 -1.65 -0.06 -13.41
C GLU A 26 -2.91 -0.88 -13.65
N LYS A 27 -3.84 -0.31 -14.42
CA LYS A 27 -5.06 -1.00 -14.83
C LYS A 27 -4.80 -1.83 -16.08
N LEU A 28 -5.56 -2.92 -16.26
CA LEU A 28 -5.55 -3.63 -17.52
C LEU A 28 -6.16 -2.72 -18.60
N ASN A 29 -5.43 -2.47 -19.68
CA ASN A 29 -5.94 -1.74 -20.83
C ASN A 29 -6.89 -2.69 -21.57
N HIS A 30 -8.17 -2.34 -21.59
CA HIS A 30 -9.27 -3.17 -22.12
C HIS A 30 -9.57 -4.39 -21.24
N CYS A 31 -10.73 -4.37 -20.58
CA CYS A 31 -11.38 -5.60 -20.16
C CYS A 31 -11.64 -6.39 -21.44
N GLU A 32 -10.83 -7.41 -21.73
CA GLU A 32 -11.32 -8.47 -22.60
C GLU A 32 -12.69 -8.89 -22.04
N PRO A 33 -13.71 -9.13 -22.88
CA PRO A 33 -15.08 -9.43 -22.41
C PRO A 33 -15.16 -10.71 -21.53
N THR A 34 -14.05 -11.43 -21.37
CA THR A 34 -13.87 -12.61 -20.53
C THR A 34 -13.19 -12.33 -19.18
N VAL A 35 -12.65 -11.12 -18.97
CA VAL A 35 -12.04 -10.68 -17.71
C VAL A 35 -13.14 -10.03 -16.90
N ASN A 36 -13.56 -10.76 -15.86
CA ASN A 36 -14.47 -10.33 -14.81
C ASN A 36 -14.31 -8.81 -14.54
N ASP A 37 -15.34 -8.00 -14.82
CA ASP A 37 -15.35 -6.51 -14.68
C ASP A 37 -14.90 -6.01 -13.29
N SER A 38 -14.80 -6.92 -12.33
CA SER A 38 -14.38 -6.69 -10.96
C SER A 38 -12.85 -6.74 -10.72
N ILE A 39 -12.04 -7.12 -11.72
CA ILE A 39 -10.57 -7.22 -11.62
C ILE A 39 -9.90 -6.39 -12.71
N CYS A 40 -9.85 -5.07 -12.52
CA CYS A 40 -9.29 -4.13 -13.52
C CYS A 40 -7.82 -3.74 -13.29
N TYR A 41 -7.05 -4.47 -12.47
CA TYR A 41 -5.65 -4.12 -12.16
C TYR A 41 -4.67 -5.12 -12.75
N ARG A 42 -3.73 -4.63 -13.57
CA ARG A 42 -2.55 -5.40 -13.99
C ARG A 42 -1.63 -5.62 -12.80
N TYR A 43 -1.42 -4.56 -12.02
CA TYR A 43 -0.73 -4.65 -10.73
C TYR A 43 -1.16 -3.53 -9.78
N ALA A 44 -0.98 -3.76 -8.49
CA ALA A 44 -0.97 -2.70 -7.49
C ALA A 44 0.18 -2.96 -6.48
N VAL A 45 0.91 -1.90 -6.18
CA VAL A 45 2.00 -1.88 -5.21
C VAL A 45 1.56 -1.06 -4.02
N PHE A 46 1.65 -1.67 -2.85
CA PHE A 46 1.34 -1.08 -1.57
C PHE A 46 2.64 -0.90 -0.80
N HIS A 47 2.87 0.31 -0.32
CA HIS A 47 4.00 0.64 0.53
C HIS A 47 3.51 0.97 1.92
N CYS A 48 4.31 0.68 2.95
CA CYS A 48 4.06 1.27 4.26
C CYS A 48 3.94 2.80 4.14
N ILE A 49 3.10 3.42 4.97
CA ILE A 49 3.01 4.89 5.02
C ILE A 49 4.37 5.56 5.30
N HIS A 50 5.24 4.89 6.04
CA HIS A 50 6.61 5.32 6.35
C HIS A 50 7.65 4.87 5.32
N TYR A 51 7.23 4.31 4.19
CA TYR A 51 8.12 3.76 3.18
C TYR A 51 9.02 4.80 2.52
N GLY A 52 10.29 4.42 2.35
CA GLY A 52 11.30 5.22 1.70
C GLY A 52 11.82 6.36 2.58
N LYS A 53 12.88 7.03 2.13
CA LYS A 53 13.48 8.16 2.86
C LYS A 53 12.66 9.44 2.67
N PRO A 54 12.65 10.36 3.65
CA PRO A 54 12.10 11.70 3.46
C PRO A 54 12.66 12.34 2.20
N ARG A 55 11.78 12.83 1.32
CA ARG A 55 12.23 13.55 0.12
C ARG A 55 12.56 14.99 0.50
N LYS A 56 13.85 15.36 0.43
CA LYS A 56 14.29 16.76 0.47
C LYS A 56 14.00 17.39 -0.90
N ARG A 57 13.12 18.39 -0.94
CA ARG A 57 12.91 19.25 -2.12
C ARG A 57 13.34 20.65 -1.71
N GLY A 58 14.59 21.00 -2.02
CA GLY A 58 15.23 22.25 -1.61
C GLY A 58 15.84 22.22 -0.21
N ASP A 59 16.63 23.25 0.11
CA ASP A 59 17.36 23.40 1.37
C ASP A 59 16.52 24.04 2.49
N GLY A 60 15.35 24.58 2.16
CA GLY A 60 14.45 25.21 3.13
C GLY A 60 13.74 24.19 4.01
N GLN A 61 14.03 24.20 5.31
CA GLN A 61 13.28 23.43 6.32
C GLN A 61 12.13 24.28 6.86
N ARG A 62 10.88 23.83 6.69
CA ARG A 62 9.72 24.49 7.33
C ARG A 62 9.68 24.06 8.81
N PRO A 63 9.39 24.96 9.77
CA PRO A 63 9.37 24.62 11.20
C PRO A 63 8.44 23.46 11.57
N ASN A 64 7.34 23.26 10.82
CA ASN A 64 6.33 22.23 11.08
C ASN A 64 6.34 21.08 10.04
N GLN A 65 7.51 20.75 9.48
CA GLN A 65 7.61 19.77 8.41
C GLN A 65 7.59 18.32 8.95
N ASN A 66 6.39 17.75 9.05
CA ASN A 66 6.19 16.35 9.44
C ASN A 66 6.31 15.40 8.25
N TYR A 67 7.50 14.84 8.02
CA TYR A 67 7.71 13.79 7.03
C TYR A 67 7.22 12.44 7.55
N LEU A 68 6.28 11.82 6.84
CA LEU A 68 5.87 10.44 7.13
C LEU A 68 6.95 9.41 6.76
N PRO A 69 7.65 9.48 5.61
CA PRO A 69 8.66 8.48 5.27
C PRO A 69 9.83 8.47 6.27
N CYS A 70 10.21 7.31 6.81
CA CYS A 70 11.33 7.16 7.76
C CYS A 70 12.39 6.14 7.32
N GLY A 71 12.35 5.70 6.06
CA GLY A 71 13.22 4.67 5.51
C GLY A 71 12.67 3.26 5.69
N CYS A 72 11.35 3.09 5.86
CA CYS A 72 10.75 1.77 5.90
C CYS A 72 10.83 1.08 4.53
N THR A 73 10.96 -0.25 4.53
CA THR A 73 11.05 -1.07 3.31
C THR A 73 9.90 -2.07 3.16
N ALA A 74 8.89 -2.01 4.03
CA ALA A 74 7.73 -2.89 3.96
C ALA A 74 6.88 -2.57 2.71
N THR A 75 6.63 -3.60 1.90
CA THR A 75 5.93 -3.52 0.61
C THR A 75 5.11 -4.77 0.34
N ILE A 76 3.93 -4.58 -0.22
CA ILE A 76 3.09 -5.66 -0.73
C ILE A 76 2.82 -5.38 -2.21
N ARG A 77 2.99 -6.37 -3.07
CA ARG A 77 2.69 -6.23 -4.50
C ARG A 77 1.74 -7.32 -4.95
N ILE A 78 0.63 -6.91 -5.54
CA ILE A 78 -0.30 -7.79 -6.23
C ILE A 78 -0.14 -7.62 -7.74
N ASN A 79 -0.23 -8.72 -8.47
CA ASN A 79 -0.28 -8.73 -9.94
C ASN A 79 -1.44 -9.62 -10.40
N TYR A 80 -1.99 -9.31 -11.57
CA TYR A 80 -2.95 -10.17 -12.23
C TYR A 80 -2.27 -11.40 -12.83
N CYS A 81 -2.84 -12.58 -12.56
CA CYS A 81 -2.42 -13.84 -13.16
C CYS A 81 -3.41 -14.21 -14.27
N HIS A 82 -2.95 -14.14 -15.53
CA HIS A 82 -3.80 -14.47 -16.69
C HIS A 82 -4.23 -15.93 -16.72
N THR A 83 -3.37 -16.86 -16.27
CA THR A 83 -3.65 -18.31 -16.28
C THR A 83 -4.80 -18.67 -15.35
N GLU A 84 -4.83 -18.10 -14.14
CA GLU A 84 -5.84 -18.40 -13.12
C GLU A 84 -6.93 -17.33 -13.02
N LYS A 85 -6.85 -16.28 -13.85
CA LYS A 85 -7.77 -15.14 -13.90
C LYS A 85 -8.00 -14.48 -12.53
N CYS A 86 -6.95 -14.38 -11.71
CA CYS A 86 -7.03 -13.89 -10.32
C CYS A 86 -5.93 -12.88 -9.98
N LEU A 87 -6.11 -12.10 -8.91
CA LEU A 87 -5.06 -11.27 -8.34
C LEU A 87 -4.21 -12.10 -7.38
N LYS A 88 -2.91 -12.18 -7.64
CA LYS A 88 -1.95 -12.88 -6.78
C LYS A 88 -1.05 -11.90 -6.06
N ILE A 89 -0.79 -12.17 -4.78
CA ILE A 89 0.27 -11.52 -4.04
C ILE A 89 1.59 -12.10 -4.51
N THR A 90 2.42 -11.26 -5.12
CA THR A 90 3.74 -11.63 -5.65
C THR A 90 4.89 -11.17 -4.77
N THR A 91 4.65 -10.16 -3.94
CA THR A 91 5.62 -9.68 -2.96
C THR A 91 4.86 -9.41 -1.68
N PHE A 92 5.33 -9.97 -0.58
CA PHE A 92 4.74 -9.81 0.74
C PHE A 92 5.84 -9.55 1.76
N LYS A 93 6.34 -8.32 1.79
CA LYS A 93 7.38 -7.88 2.72
C LYS A 93 6.73 -7.02 3.80
N ILE A 94 6.49 -7.63 4.95
CA ILE A 94 5.82 -7.02 6.10
C ILE A 94 6.78 -6.64 7.23
N GLU A 95 8.07 -6.85 7.05
CA GLU A 95 9.09 -6.43 8.00
C GLU A 95 9.29 -4.92 7.92
N HIS A 96 8.95 -4.23 9.00
CA HIS A 96 9.14 -2.79 9.11
C HIS A 96 10.53 -2.47 9.63
N SER A 97 11.16 -1.48 9.01
CA SER A 97 12.46 -0.96 9.41
C SER A 97 12.29 0.50 9.81
N ASN A 98 13.01 0.95 10.83
CA ASN A 98 13.07 2.36 11.25
C ASN A 98 11.76 2.94 11.83
N HIS A 99 10.77 2.12 12.17
CA HIS A 99 9.65 2.53 13.02
C HIS A 99 8.99 1.32 13.70
N ALA A 100 8.35 1.57 14.83
CA ALA A 100 7.53 0.57 15.52
C ALA A 100 6.11 0.55 14.94
N ILE A 101 5.46 -0.61 15.09
CA ILE A 101 4.04 -0.80 14.80
C ILE A 101 3.32 -0.84 16.15
N SER A 102 2.36 0.06 16.36
CA SER A 102 1.56 0.09 17.58
C SER A 102 0.10 0.48 17.28
N PRO A 103 -0.86 0.08 18.11
CA PRO A 103 -2.26 0.51 17.97
C PRO A 103 -2.42 2.03 18.01
N ARG A 104 -1.64 2.70 18.87
CA ARG A 104 -1.65 4.16 19.00
C ARG A 104 -1.17 4.84 17.72
N SER A 105 -0.01 4.42 17.20
CA SER A 105 0.52 4.97 15.94
C SER A 105 -0.43 4.72 14.78
N PHE A 106 -1.07 3.55 14.72
CA PHE A 106 -2.04 3.23 13.67
C PHE A 106 -3.25 4.18 13.67
N ALA A 107 -3.84 4.44 14.85
CA ALA A 107 -4.98 5.36 14.97
C ALA A 107 -4.60 6.81 14.60
N GLU A 108 -3.41 7.27 14.99
CA GLU A 108 -2.88 8.60 14.62
C GLU A 108 -2.65 8.71 13.10
N LEU A 109 -2.10 7.66 12.48
CA LEU A 109 -1.81 7.64 11.04
C LEU A 109 -3.09 7.53 10.19
N GLN A 110 -4.08 6.75 10.63
CA GLN A 110 -5.38 6.70 9.95
C GLN A 110 -6.07 8.06 9.93
N LYS A 111 -5.97 8.85 11.01
CA LYS A 111 -6.51 10.22 11.05
C LYS A 111 -5.80 11.16 10.07
N LYS A 112 -4.51 10.95 9.80
CA LYS A 112 -3.72 11.78 8.85
C LYS A 112 -4.00 11.45 7.37
N LEU A 113 -4.65 10.32 7.09
CA LEU A 113 -4.94 9.85 5.73
C LEU A 113 -6.37 10.09 5.27
N LYS A 114 -7.29 10.39 6.20
CA LYS A 114 -8.64 10.88 5.90
C LYS A 114 -8.59 12.38 5.63
#